data_AF-A0A7S2SNF1-F1
#
_entry.id   AF-A0A7S2SNF1-F1
#
_cell.length_a   1.000
_cell.length_b   1.000
_cell.length_c   1.000
_cell.angle_alpha   90.00
_cell.angle_beta   90.00
_cell.angle_gamma   90.00
#
_symmetry.space_group_name_H-M   'P 1'
#
loop_
_entity.id
_entity.type
_entity.pdbx_description
1 polymer ?
#
loop_
_entity_poly.entity_id
_entity_poly.type
_entity_poly.pdbx_seq_one_letter_code
_entity_poly.pdbx_strand_id
1 'polypeptide(L)'
;VELYGDVVLRFVEPSSDTEDLLPGFESVPDSEAGPKTSIDRIDHVVGNVWELLPVANYLTAITGFHEFAEFVAADVGTVESGLNSLVLASNDERVLLPLNEPTYGTKRQSQIQTYLEHAHGPGVQHIALHTGDIFE
;
A
#
# COMPACT_ATOMS: atom_id res chain seq x y z
N VAL A 1 5.95 12.90 6.28
CA VAL A 1 7.01 11.88 6.18
C VAL A 1 7.05 11.42 4.75
N GLU A 2 8.20 11.46 4.09
CA GLU A 2 8.36 10.83 2.78
C GLU A 2 8.28 9.31 2.99
N LEU A 3 7.42 8.62 2.24
CA LEU A 3 7.26 7.17 2.37
C LEU A 3 8.20 6.46 1.40
N TYR A 4 8.04 6.74 0.10
CA TYR A 4 8.93 6.36 -1.00
C TYR A 4 8.55 7.15 -2.26
N GLY A 5 9.53 7.51 -3.10
CA GLY A 5 9.27 8.39 -4.25
C GLY A 5 8.63 9.70 -3.80
N ASP A 6 7.55 10.10 -4.47
CA ASP A 6 6.76 11.30 -4.11
C ASP A 6 5.58 10.99 -3.17
N VAL A 7 5.46 9.76 -2.68
CA VAL A 7 4.39 9.34 -1.77
C VAL A 7 4.72 9.77 -0.35
N VAL A 8 3.72 10.31 0.37
CA VAL A 8 3.89 10.75 1.76
C VAL A 8 3.05 9.91 2.72
N LEU A 9 3.64 9.57 3.87
CA LEU A 9 2.91 9.09 5.03
C LEU A 9 2.42 10.30 5.84
N ARG A 10 1.09 10.43 5.95
CA ARG A 10 0.42 11.51 6.68
C ARG A 10 -0.17 10.96 7.98
N PHE A 11 0.23 11.56 9.09
CA PHE A 11 -0.38 11.30 10.40
C PHE A 11 -1.55 12.25 10.62
N VAL A 12 -2.67 11.71 11.08
CA VAL A 12 -3.88 12.46 11.42
C VAL A 12 -4.33 12.01 12.80
N GLU A 13 -4.41 12.94 13.73
CA GLU A 13 -5.04 12.75 15.04
C GLU A 13 -6.34 13.56 15.06
N PRO A 14 -7.51 12.91 14.95
CA PRO A 14 -8.80 13.61 14.98
C PRO A 14 -9.08 14.14 16.39
N SER A 15 -9.66 15.33 16.48
CA SER A 15 -10.17 15.86 17.76
C SER A 15 -11.59 15.33 18.01
N SER A 16 -12.06 15.43 19.25
CA SER A 16 -13.45 15.10 19.61
C SER A 16 -14.50 15.90 18.83
N ASP A 17 -14.11 17.02 18.24
CA ASP A 17 -15.01 17.99 17.61
C ASP A 17 -15.02 17.85 16.08
N THR A 18 -14.32 16.84 15.53
CA THR A 18 -14.34 16.55 14.10
C THR A 18 -15.57 15.71 13.77
N GLU A 19 -16.65 16.35 13.32
CA GLU A 19 -17.93 15.67 13.08
C GLU A 19 -17.98 14.85 11.79
N ASP A 20 -17.21 15.22 10.74
CA ASP A 20 -17.30 14.56 9.43
C ASP A 20 -15.94 14.16 8.81
N LEU A 21 -15.03 15.12 8.62
CA LEU A 21 -13.76 14.90 7.91
C LEU A 21 -12.61 15.70 8.54
N LEU A 22 -11.96 16.60 7.80
CA LEU A 22 -10.94 17.53 8.31
C LEU A 22 -11.51 18.96 8.31
N PRO A 23 -11.02 19.86 9.18
CA PRO A 23 -11.43 21.27 9.16
C PRO A 23 -11.28 21.91 7.78
N GLY A 24 -12.30 22.67 7.35
CA GLY A 24 -12.34 23.33 6.04
C GLY A 24 -13.02 22.52 4.93
N PHE A 25 -13.49 21.31 5.20
CA PHE A 25 -14.39 20.57 4.33
C PHE A 25 -15.86 20.83 4.69
N GLU A 26 -16.75 20.75 3.70
CA GLU A 26 -18.19 20.88 3.86
C GLU A 26 -18.85 19.53 3.57
N SER A 27 -19.88 19.17 4.35
CA SER A 27 -20.62 17.92 4.17
C SER A 27 -21.38 17.94 2.85
N VAL A 28 -21.31 16.85 2.10
CA VAL A 28 -22.07 16.67 0.86
C VAL A 28 -23.33 15.86 1.17
N PRO A 29 -24.53 16.26 0.71
CA PRO A 29 -25.76 15.52 0.96
C PRO A 29 -25.73 14.11 0.39
N ASP A 30 -26.24 13.13 1.14
CA ASP A 30 -26.36 11.73 0.69
C ASP A 30 -27.16 11.57 -0.61
N SER A 31 -28.04 12.51 -0.95
CA SER A 31 -28.78 12.52 -2.22
C SER A 31 -27.87 12.65 -3.46
N GLU A 32 -26.63 13.07 -3.27
CA GLU A 32 -25.61 13.18 -4.32
C GLU A 32 -24.64 11.98 -4.33
N ALA A 33 -24.81 11.03 -3.40
CA ALA A 33 -23.96 9.85 -3.34
C ALA A 33 -24.29 8.85 -4.47
N GLY A 34 -23.25 8.21 -5.00
CA GLY A 34 -23.37 7.10 -5.95
C GLY A 34 -24.01 5.84 -5.34
N PRO A 35 -24.15 4.76 -6.13
CA PRO A 35 -24.63 3.49 -5.60
C PRO A 35 -23.75 3.02 -4.44
N LYS A 36 -24.39 2.56 -3.37
CA LYS A 36 -23.69 1.97 -2.22
C LYS A 36 -23.02 0.66 -2.66
N THR A 37 -21.82 0.43 -2.14
CA THR A 37 -21.07 -0.82 -2.32
C THR A 37 -20.92 -1.50 -0.97
N SER A 38 -20.61 -2.79 -0.96
CA SER A 38 -20.30 -3.57 0.25
C SER A 38 -18.89 -3.29 0.81
N ILE A 39 -18.12 -2.40 0.18
CA ILE A 39 -16.77 -2.02 0.61
C ILE A 39 -16.83 -1.26 1.94
N ASP A 40 -16.07 -1.72 2.93
CA ASP A 40 -16.12 -1.17 4.29
C ASP A 40 -14.82 -0.48 4.75
N ARG A 41 -13.65 -0.90 4.26
CA ARG A 41 -12.37 -0.27 4.62
C ARG A 41 -11.26 -0.56 3.61
N ILE A 42 -10.17 0.19 3.71
CA ILE A 42 -8.89 -0.18 3.09
C ILE A 42 -8.29 -1.34 3.89
N ASP A 43 -7.89 -2.39 3.18
CA ASP A 43 -7.24 -3.57 3.77
C ASP A 43 -5.71 -3.38 3.84
N HIS A 44 -5.08 -3.07 2.71
CA HIS A 44 -3.66 -2.79 2.61
C HIS A 44 -3.32 -1.90 1.41
N VAL A 45 -2.16 -1.24 1.47
CA VAL A 45 -1.67 -0.34 0.40
C VAL A 45 -0.27 -0.76 -0.01
N VAL A 46 -0.10 -1.14 -1.29
CA VAL A 46 1.16 -1.72 -1.78
C VAL A 46 2.02 -0.70 -2.51
N GLY A 47 3.27 -0.58 -2.10
CA GLY A 47 4.29 0.23 -2.74
C GLY A 47 5.22 -0.58 -3.63
N ASN A 48 5.58 -0.03 -4.80
CA ASN A 48 6.66 -0.55 -5.62
C ASN A 48 7.89 0.36 -5.49
N VAL A 49 9.05 -0.23 -5.26
CA VAL A 49 10.33 0.47 -5.07
C VAL A 49 11.45 -0.23 -5.85
N TRP A 50 12.57 0.46 -6.08
CA TRP A 50 13.72 -0.12 -6.77
C TRP A 50 14.47 -1.14 -5.90
N GLU A 51 14.62 -0.83 -4.61
CA GLU A 51 15.32 -1.67 -3.64
C GLU A 51 14.45 -1.76 -2.37
N LEU A 52 14.06 -2.98 -2.02
CA LEU A 52 13.11 -3.28 -0.95
C LEU A 52 13.67 -2.98 0.43
N LEU A 53 14.82 -3.57 0.75
CA LEU A 53 15.39 -3.52 2.10
C LEU A 53 15.76 -2.10 2.57
N PRO A 54 16.36 -1.22 1.75
CA PRO A 54 16.63 0.15 2.18
C PRO A 54 15.36 0.92 2.58
N VAL A 55 14.29 0.77 1.80
CA VAL A 55 13.00 1.43 2.07
C VAL A 55 12.33 0.83 3.29
N ALA A 56 12.29 -0.50 3.39
CA ALA A 56 11.72 -1.19 4.55
C ALA A 56 12.42 -0.80 5.85
N ASN A 57 13.76 -0.82 5.86
CA ASN A 57 14.55 -0.43 7.02
C ASN A 57 14.32 1.03 7.42
N TYR A 58 14.23 1.94 6.44
CA TYR A 58 13.88 3.33 6.69
C TYR A 58 12.51 3.46 7.35
N LEU A 59 11.48 2.81 6.80
CA LEU A 59 10.12 2.87 7.32
C LEU A 59 10.01 2.28 8.73
N THR A 60 10.58 1.10 8.96
CA THR A 60 10.65 0.48 10.28
C THR A 60 11.33 1.37 11.31
N ALA A 61 12.42 2.07 10.93
CA ALA A 61 13.13 2.96 11.84
C ALA A 61 12.31 4.18 12.27
N ILE A 62 11.44 4.71 11.40
CA ILE A 62 10.66 5.93 11.69
C ILE A 62 9.27 5.64 12.26
N THR A 63 8.67 4.48 11.96
CA THR A 63 7.32 4.12 12.43
C THR A 63 7.34 3.12 13.57
N GLY A 64 8.41 2.33 13.71
CA GLY A 64 8.44 1.17 14.60
C GLY A 64 7.60 -0.01 14.11
N PHE A 65 7.13 0.01 12.85
CA PHE A 65 6.40 -1.12 12.26
C PHE A 65 7.29 -2.36 12.22
N HIS A 66 6.67 -3.53 12.31
CA HIS A 66 7.37 -4.80 12.27
C HIS A 66 7.09 -5.54 10.97
N GLU A 67 7.98 -6.46 10.62
CA GLU A 67 7.76 -7.39 9.52
C GLU A 67 6.65 -8.37 9.87
N PHE A 68 5.65 -8.45 9.00
CA PHE A 68 4.48 -9.30 9.16
C PHE A 68 4.55 -10.55 8.27
N ALA A 69 5.00 -10.39 7.02
CA ALA A 69 5.14 -11.48 6.06
C ALA A 69 6.17 -11.15 4.97
N GLU A 70 6.79 -12.19 4.42
CA GLU A 70 7.72 -12.12 3.29
C GLU A 70 7.23 -13.04 2.17
N PHE A 71 7.37 -12.60 0.93
CA PHE A 71 7.15 -13.43 -0.25
C PHE A 71 8.30 -13.27 -1.24
N VAL A 72 9.11 -14.31 -1.41
CA VAL A 72 10.19 -14.33 -2.39
C VAL A 72 9.74 -14.98 -3.69
N ALA A 73 10.39 -14.63 -4.81
CA ALA A 73 10.01 -15.12 -6.15
C ALA A 73 9.91 -16.65 -6.27
N ALA A 74 10.64 -17.40 -5.44
CA ALA A 74 10.57 -18.86 -5.37
C ALA A 74 9.20 -19.36 -4.85
N ASP A 75 8.58 -18.62 -3.93
CA ASP A 75 7.35 -19.01 -3.22
C ASP A 75 6.08 -18.54 -3.95
N VAL A 76 6.16 -17.48 -4.74
CA VAL A 76 4.99 -16.87 -5.42
C VAL A 76 4.70 -17.50 -6.79
N GLY A 77 5.47 -18.50 -7.23
CA GLY A 77 5.28 -19.14 -8.53
C GLY A 77 5.56 -18.22 -9.74
N THR A 78 6.09 -17.02 -9.49
CA THR A 78 6.43 -16.00 -10.49
C THR A 78 7.88 -16.16 -10.99
N VAL A 79 8.42 -17.38 -11.00
CA VAL A 79 9.81 -17.66 -11.44
C VAL A 79 10.09 -17.06 -12.85
N GLU A 80 9.06 -16.90 -13.68
CA GLU A 80 9.18 -16.27 -14.99
C GLU A 80 9.16 -14.73 -15.00
N SER A 81 8.57 -14.04 -14.01
CA SER A 81 8.44 -12.56 -13.96
C SER A 81 8.77 -11.93 -12.59
N GLY A 82 9.48 -12.65 -11.73
CA GLY A 82 9.55 -12.54 -10.27
C GLY A 82 9.56 -11.15 -9.61
N LEU A 83 9.13 -11.15 -8.35
CA LEU A 83 9.27 -10.05 -7.40
C LEU A 83 9.69 -10.59 -6.03
N ASN A 84 10.27 -9.73 -5.21
CA ASN A 84 10.34 -9.94 -3.77
C ASN A 84 9.38 -8.97 -3.10
N SER A 85 8.69 -9.43 -2.06
CA SER A 85 7.73 -8.65 -1.29
C SER A 85 7.99 -8.78 0.19
N LEU A 86 7.84 -7.66 0.91
CA LEU A 86 7.88 -7.59 2.37
C LEU A 86 6.68 -6.78 2.86
N VAL A 87 5.96 -7.31 3.84
CA VAL A 87 4.83 -6.63 4.46
C VAL A 87 5.23 -6.04 5.80
N LEU A 88 5.12 -4.71 5.92
CA LEU A 88 5.26 -4.02 7.21
C LEU A 88 3.88 -3.81 7.85
N ALA A 89 3.79 -3.96 9.17
CA ALA A 89 2.55 -3.83 9.92
C ALA A 89 2.67 -2.95 11.18
N SER A 90 1.59 -2.26 11.52
CA SER A 90 1.41 -1.65 12.86
C SER A 90 1.37 -2.73 13.95
N ASN A 91 1.55 -2.33 15.23
CA ASN A 91 1.58 -3.27 16.36
C ASN A 91 0.34 -4.15 16.50
N ASP A 92 -0.82 -3.65 16.09
CA ASP A 92 -2.11 -4.37 16.09
C ASP A 92 -2.47 -4.96 14.73
N GLU A 93 -1.54 -4.90 13.77
CA GLU A 93 -1.64 -5.44 12.41
C GLU A 93 -2.83 -4.88 11.60
N ARG A 94 -3.37 -3.71 12.00
CA ARG A 94 -4.47 -3.05 11.27
C ARG A 94 -4.02 -2.19 10.10
N VAL A 95 -2.79 -1.70 10.12
CA VAL A 95 -2.20 -0.95 9.00
C VAL A 95 -1.14 -1.82 8.36
N LEU A 96 -1.40 -2.26 7.13
CA LEU A 96 -0.51 -3.13 6.36
C LEU A 96 0.05 -2.37 5.16
N LEU A 97 1.38 -2.32 5.05
CA LEU A 97 2.13 -1.67 3.99
C LEU A 97 3.07 -2.67 3.30
N PRO A 98 2.57 -3.48 2.34
CA PRO A 98 3.43 -4.28 1.49
C PRO A 98 4.33 -3.42 0.59
N LEU A 99 5.57 -3.83 0.44
CA LEU A 99 6.57 -3.24 -0.44
C LEU A 99 7.07 -4.31 -1.40
N ASN A 100 7.21 -3.96 -2.67
CA ASN A 100 7.75 -4.85 -3.70
C ASN A 100 8.98 -4.25 -4.38
N GLU A 101 9.93 -5.12 -4.73
CA GLU A 101 11.02 -4.81 -5.66
C GLU A 101 11.00 -5.75 -6.88
N PRO A 102 11.51 -5.30 -8.04
CA PRO A 102 11.67 -6.18 -9.19
C PRO A 102 12.77 -7.21 -8.94
N THR A 103 12.57 -8.44 -9.42
CA THR A 103 13.70 -9.35 -9.65
C THR A 103 14.19 -9.23 -11.08
N TYR A 104 15.50 -9.39 -11.26
CA TYR A 104 16.16 -9.27 -12.56
C TYR A 104 16.66 -10.64 -13.05
N GLY A 105 16.90 -10.77 -14.35
CA GLY A 105 17.40 -12.01 -14.95
C GLY A 105 16.35 -13.12 -15.12
N THR A 106 15.07 -12.77 -14.99
CA THR A 106 13.92 -13.64 -15.24
C THR A 106 13.59 -13.72 -16.74
N LYS A 107 12.81 -14.72 -17.16
CA LYS A 107 12.45 -14.91 -18.59
C LYS A 107 11.63 -13.76 -19.16
N ARG A 108 10.79 -13.14 -18.32
CA ARG A 108 9.95 -11.99 -18.64
C ARG A 108 10.28 -10.87 -17.67
N GLN A 109 10.23 -9.64 -18.17
CA GLN A 109 10.41 -8.44 -17.34
C GLN A 109 9.42 -8.47 -16.16
N SER A 110 9.91 -8.11 -14.98
CA SER A 110 9.06 -8.04 -13.79
C SER A 110 8.00 -6.96 -13.95
N GLN A 111 6.76 -7.28 -13.59
CA GLN A 111 5.68 -6.30 -13.57
C GLN A 111 5.97 -5.12 -12.63
N ILE A 112 6.82 -5.32 -11.61
CA ILE A 112 7.28 -4.25 -10.72
C ILE A 112 8.21 -3.30 -11.48
N GLN A 113 9.12 -3.84 -12.29
CA GLN A 113 9.98 -3.03 -13.14
C GLN A 113 9.16 -2.24 -14.17
N THR A 114 8.19 -2.88 -14.83
CA THR A 114 7.29 -2.20 -15.77
C THR A 114 6.52 -1.06 -15.08
N TYR A 115 6.03 -1.27 -13.86
CA TYR A 115 5.42 -0.20 -13.08
C TYR A 115 6.39 0.97 -12.88
N LEU A 116 7.60 0.71 -12.39
CA LEU A 116 8.58 1.75 -12.07
C LEU A 116 9.00 2.56 -13.30
N GLU A 117 9.10 1.91 -14.46
CA GLU A 117 9.39 2.57 -15.74
C GLU A 117 8.24 3.49 -16.19
N HIS A 118 7.00 3.03 -16.12
CA HIS A 118 5.83 3.80 -16.56
C HIS A 118 5.39 4.87 -15.56
N ALA A 119 5.56 4.62 -14.26
CA ALA A 119 5.29 5.57 -13.18
C ALA A 119 6.46 6.56 -12.99
N HIS A 120 7.59 6.35 -13.67
CA HIS A 120 8.82 7.14 -13.56
C HIS A 120 9.44 7.15 -12.16
N GLY A 121 9.29 6.04 -11.42
CA GLY A 121 9.87 5.88 -10.09
C GLY A 121 8.97 5.12 -9.11
N PRO A 122 9.36 5.08 -7.82
CA PRO A 122 8.59 4.43 -6.76
C PRO A 122 7.21 5.05 -6.55
N GLY A 123 6.24 4.23 -6.17
CA GLY A 123 4.87 4.69 -5.96
C GLY A 123 3.91 3.63 -5.45
N VAL A 124 2.66 4.02 -5.20
CA VAL A 124 1.59 3.08 -4.84
C VAL A 124 1.15 2.31 -6.08
N GLN A 125 1.30 0.98 -6.04
CA GLN A 125 0.87 0.09 -7.11
C GLN A 125 -0.63 -0.17 -7.04
N HIS A 126 -1.13 -0.58 -5.88
CA HIS A 126 -2.54 -0.88 -5.68
C HIS A 126 -2.99 -0.63 -4.23
N ILE A 127 -4.30 -0.48 -4.07
CA ILE A 127 -4.99 -0.36 -2.79
C ILE A 127 -6.00 -1.50 -2.75
N ALA A 128 -5.87 -2.38 -1.77
CA ALA A 128 -6.84 -3.43 -1.54
C ALA A 128 -7.98 -2.90 -0.67
N LEU A 129 -9.21 -3.22 -1.07
CA LEU A 129 -10.43 -2.80 -0.41
C LEU A 129 -11.12 -4.04 0.17
N HIS A 130 -11.42 -4.00 1.46
CA HIS A 130 -12.13 -5.06 2.14
C HIS A 130 -13.64 -4.92 1.95
N THR A 131 -14.33 -6.06 1.79
CA THR A 131 -15.78 -6.19 1.84
C THR A 131 -16.16 -7.43 2.63
N GLY A 132 -17.28 -7.35 3.36
CA GLY A 132 -17.91 -8.51 3.98
C GLY A 132 -18.69 -9.39 3.01
N ASP A 133 -18.99 -8.90 1.81
CA ASP A 133 -19.69 -9.63 0.74
C ASP A 133 -19.15 -9.24 -0.64
N ILE A 134 -18.30 -10.08 -1.20
CA ILE A 134 -17.68 -9.86 -2.52
C ILE A 134 -18.57 -10.27 -3.70
N PHE A 135 -19.71 -10.92 -3.44
CA PHE A 135 -20.61 -11.41 -4.50
C PHE A 135 -21.80 -10.49 -4.78
N GLU A 136 -22.16 -9.63 -3.83
CA GLU A 136 -23.07 -8.50 -4.05
C GLU A 136 -22.51 -7.53 -5.10
#